data_AF-A0A8I1YJQ4-F1
#
_entry.id   AF-A0A8I1YJQ4-F1
#
_cell.length_a   1.000
_cell.length_b   1.000
_cell.length_c   1.000
_cell.angle_alpha   90.00
_cell.angle_beta   90.00
_cell.angle_gamma   90.00
#
_symmetry.space_group_name_H-M   'P 1'
#
loop_
_entity.id
_entity.type
_entity.pdbx_description
1 polymer ?
#
loop_
_entity_poly.entity_id
_entity_poly.type
_entity_poly.pdbx_seq_one_letter_code
_entity_poly.pdbx_strand_id
1 'polypeptide(L)'
;MVLRVHRTFSVDSDLRFVVTERPRVGAVRVLSRPGEDGELVYLASSRADAECWLQSHGYPDAVLDEVTADALAAVVMEGRTAA
;
A
#
# COMPACT_ATOMS: atom_id res chain seq x y z
N MET A 1 -10.62 18.11 -1.76
CA MET A 1 -9.31 18.49 -1.17
C MET A 1 -9.08 17.59 0.03
N VAL A 2 -8.01 16.80 0.03
CA VAL A 2 -7.66 15.89 1.13
C VAL A 2 -6.45 16.47 1.86
N LEU A 3 -6.52 16.60 3.18
CA LEU A 3 -5.37 16.97 4.00
C LEU A 3 -4.61 15.70 4.36
N ARG A 4 -3.35 15.61 3.94
CA ARG A 4 -2.44 14.53 4.32
C ARG A 4 -1.37 15.06 5.26
N VAL A 5 -1.17 14.37 6.38
CA VAL A 5 -0.16 14.70 7.38
C VAL A 5 0.89 13.60 7.37
N HIS A 6 2.14 13.95 7.06
CA HIS A 6 3.27 13.05 7.18
C HIS A 6 3.89 13.21 8.56
N ARG A 7 4.11 12.09 9.25
CA ARG A 7 4.79 12.07 10.54
C ARG A 7 5.93 11.07 10.48
N THR A 8 7.15 11.58 10.66
CA THR A 8 8.36 10.77 10.70
C THR A 8 8.71 10.48 12.16
N PHE A 9 9.16 9.25 12.41
CA PHE A 9 9.64 8.80 13.70
C PHE A 9 11.08 8.35 13.56
N SER A 10 11.90 8.56 14.61
CA SER A 10 13.26 8.00 14.63
C SER A 10 13.19 6.47 14.67
N VAL A 11 14.17 5.83 14.04
CA VAL A 11 14.34 4.36 14.11
C VAL A 11 14.67 3.89 15.53
N ASP A 12 15.34 4.74 16.32
CA ASP A 12 15.70 4.48 17.72
C ASP A 12 14.57 4.82 18.72
N SER A 13 13.36 5.09 18.22
CA SER A 13 12.23 5.39 19.08
C SER A 13 11.72 4.14 19.80
N ASP A 14 11.29 4.28 21.05
CA ASP A 14 10.60 3.23 21.80
C ASP A 14 9.21 2.84 21.25
N LEU A 15 8.80 3.44 20.12
CA LEU A 15 7.54 3.12 19.46
C LEU A 15 7.59 1.75 18.80
N ARG A 16 6.53 0.97 19.03
CA ARG A 16 6.35 -0.33 18.37
C ARG A 16 5.37 -0.23 17.21
N PHE A 17 5.86 -0.50 16.02
CA PHE A 17 5.04 -0.61 14.82
C PHE A 17 4.57 -2.06 14.64
N VAL A 18 3.27 -2.25 14.37
CA VAL A 18 2.67 -3.55 14.11
C VAL A 18 1.87 -3.50 12.81
N VAL A 19 1.95 -4.58 12.03
CA VAL A 19 1.12 -4.74 10.83
C VAL A 19 -0.27 -5.15 11.27
N THR A 20 -1.27 -4.30 11.04
CA THR A 20 -2.67 -4.57 11.41
C THR A 20 -3.40 -5.45 10.42
N GLU A 21 -3.03 -5.34 9.13
CA GLU A 21 -3.66 -6.07 8.04
C GLU A 21 -2.65 -6.41 6.96
N ARG A 22 -2.83 -7.60 6.35
CA ARG A 22 -2.13 -7.99 5.12
C ARG A 22 -3.14 -8.09 3.97
N PRO A 23 -2.83 -7.51 2.80
CA PRO A 23 -3.69 -7.64 1.63
C PRO A 23 -3.95 -9.12 1.29
N ARG A 24 -5.20 -9.44 0.97
CA ARG A 24 -5.61 -10.78 0.53
C ARG A 24 -5.31 -10.94 -0.96
N VAL A 25 -5.17 -12.18 -1.42
CA VAL A 25 -5.14 -12.47 -2.86
C VAL A 25 -6.40 -11.90 -3.53
N GLY A 26 -6.23 -11.21 -4.66
CA GLY A 26 -7.30 -10.55 -5.40
C GLY A 26 -7.65 -9.14 -4.89
N ALA A 27 -7.07 -8.70 -3.77
CA ALA A 27 -7.12 -7.28 -3.39
C ALA A 27 -6.25 -6.45 -4.36
N VAL A 28 -6.58 -5.17 -4.51
CA VAL A 28 -5.85 -4.26 -5.40
C VAL A 28 -5.25 -3.11 -4.60
N ARG A 29 -3.92 -2.98 -4.67
CA ARG A 29 -3.18 -1.86 -4.12
C ARG A 29 -3.26 -0.68 -5.09
N VAL A 30 -3.76 0.45 -4.62
CA VAL A 30 -3.74 1.70 -5.38
C VAL A 30 -2.53 2.51 -4.93
N LEU A 31 -1.52 2.60 -5.81
CA LEU A 31 -0.32 3.40 -5.58
C LEU A 31 -0.49 4.77 -6.23
N SER A 32 0.02 5.82 -5.59
CA SER A 32 -0.14 7.21 -6.08
C SER A 32 0.59 7.51 -7.39
N ARG A 33 1.65 6.75 -7.70
CA ARG A 33 2.52 6.91 -8.86
C ARG A 33 3.26 5.60 -9.16
N PRO A 34 3.78 5.40 -10.39
CA PRO A 34 4.68 4.28 -10.68
C PRO A 34 6.05 4.45 -10.01
N GLY A 35 6.74 3.32 -9.80
CA GLY A 35 8.10 3.27 -9.24
C GLY A 35 8.14 3.04 -7.73
N GLU A 36 9.36 3.04 -7.17
CA GLU A 36 9.62 2.75 -5.75
C GLU A 36 9.07 3.84 -4.81
N ASP A 37 8.92 5.07 -5.30
CA ASP A 37 8.30 6.19 -4.56
C ASP A 37 6.77 6.16 -4.57
N GLY A 38 6.17 5.08 -5.10
CA GLY A 38 4.72 4.86 -5.14
C GLY A 38 4.12 4.62 -3.75
N GLU A 39 3.49 5.64 -3.17
CA GLU A 39 2.78 5.47 -1.89
C GLU A 39 1.44 4.72 -2.05
N LEU A 40 1.16 3.76 -1.17
CA LEU A 40 -0.16 3.13 -1.05
C LEU A 40 -1.18 4.15 -0.53
N VAL A 41 -2.18 4.48 -1.35
CA VAL A 41 -3.24 5.46 -1.00
C VAL A 41 -4.58 4.81 -0.70
N TYR A 42 -4.83 3.63 -1.26
CA TYR A 42 -6.04 2.84 -1.00
C TYR A 42 -5.76 1.35 -1.20
N LEU A 43 -6.35 0.51 -0.35
CA LEU A 43 -6.33 -0.94 -0.51
C LEU A 43 -7.75 -1.40 -0.83
N ALA A 44 -8.00 -1.68 -2.10
CA ALA A 44 -9.30 -2.07 -2.59
C ALA A 44 -9.53 -3.59 -2.47
N SER A 45 -10.78 -3.99 -2.24
CA SER A 45 -11.15 -5.40 -2.18
C SER A 45 -11.22 -6.06 -3.56
N SER A 46 -11.31 -5.26 -4.63
CA SER A 46 -11.31 -5.71 -6.02
C SER A 46 -10.88 -4.57 -6.94
N ARG A 47 -10.63 -4.89 -8.21
CA ARG A 47 -10.33 -3.86 -9.22
C ARG A 47 -11.47 -2.87 -9.43
N ALA A 48 -12.73 -3.34 -9.42
CA ALA A 48 -13.89 -2.46 -9.59
C ALA A 48 -14.03 -1.46 -8.43
N ASP A 49 -13.74 -1.89 -7.21
CA ASP A 49 -13.69 -1.03 -6.02
C ASP A 49 -12.57 0.03 -6.15
N ALA A 50 -11.39 -0.37 -6.62
CA ALA A 50 -10.28 0.57 -6.88
C ALA A 50 -10.63 1.63 -7.93
N GLU A 51 -11.24 1.22 -9.04
CA GLU A 51 -11.64 2.13 -10.13
C GLU A 51 -12.76 3.08 -9.69
N CYS A 52 -13.73 2.59 -8.91
CA CYS A 52 -14.78 3.43 -8.33
C CYS A 52 -14.19 4.48 -7.37
N TRP A 53 -13.23 4.07 -6.53
CA TRP A 53 -12.52 4.96 -5.63
C TRP A 53 -11.76 6.06 -6.39
N LEU A 54 -11.01 5.69 -7.45
CA LEU A 54 -10.25 6.64 -8.26
C LEU A 54 -11.13 7.68 -8.97
N GLN A 55 -12.35 7.34 -9.38
CA GLN A 55 -13.28 8.33 -9.96
C GLN A 55 -13.59 9.48 -8.99
N SER A 56 -13.53 9.21 -7.69
CA SER A 56 -13.80 10.21 -6.64
C SER A 56 -12.53 10.84 -6.07
N HIS A 57 -11.33 10.35 -6.45
CA HIS A 57 -10.05 10.75 -5.85
C HIS A 57 -9.03 11.15 -6.93
N GLY A 58 -8.49 12.35 -6.82
CA GLY A 58 -7.58 12.94 -7.82
C GLY A 58 -6.16 12.38 -7.80
N TYR A 59 -5.99 11.13 -8.23
CA TYR A 59 -4.68 10.50 -8.45
C TYR A 59 -4.49 10.16 -9.94
N PRO A 60 -4.03 11.12 -10.77
CA PRO A 60 -3.95 10.94 -12.22
C PRO A 60 -2.92 9.88 -12.65
N ASP A 61 -1.85 9.72 -11.86
CA ASP A 61 -0.77 8.78 -12.13
C ASP A 61 -0.92 7.48 -11.33
N ALA A 62 -2.11 7.21 -10.80
CA ALA A 62 -2.33 6.05 -9.94
C ALA A 62 -2.06 4.73 -10.69
N VAL A 63 -1.40 3.81 -10.00
CA VAL A 63 -1.14 2.45 -10.49
C VAL A 63 -1.96 1.47 -9.67
N LEU A 64 -2.69 0.59 -10.36
CA LEU A 64 -3.42 -0.52 -9.76
C LEU A 64 -2.54 -1.77 -9.80
N ASP A 65 -2.19 -2.27 -8.62
CA ASP A 65 -1.32 -3.43 -8.44
C ASP A 65 -2.09 -4.54 -7.69
N GLU A 66 -2.52 -5.55 -8.43
CA GLU A 66 -3.28 -6.68 -7.88
C GLU A 66 -2.38 -7.61 -7.06
N VAL A 67 -2.86 -7.98 -5.88
CA VAL A 67 -2.17 -8.90 -4.98
C VAL A 67 -2.39 -10.32 -5.49
N THR A 68 -1.37 -10.87 -6.12
CA THR A 68 -1.34 -12.27 -6.57
C THR A 68 -0.78 -13.19 -5.50
N ALA A 69 -1.04 -14.50 -5.63
CA ALA A 69 -0.52 -15.51 -4.70
C ALA A 69 1.02 -15.54 -4.65
N ASP A 70 1.68 -15.30 -5.80
CA ASP A 70 3.14 -15.28 -5.90
C ASP A 70 3.76 -14.08 -5.16
N ALA A 71 3.09 -12.92 -5.16
CA ALA A 71 3.51 -11.74 -4.40
C ALA A 71 3.45 -11.97 -2.88
N LEU A 72 2.44 -12.70 -2.40
CA LEU A 72 2.33 -13.07 -0.98
C LEU A 72 3.43 -14.04 -0.53
N ALA A 73 3.83 -14.97 -1.39
CA ALA A 73 4.91 -15.91 -1.10
C ALA A 73 6.26 -15.18 -0.92
N ALA A 74 6.54 -14.14 -1.73
CA ALA A 74 7.75 -13.33 -1.61
C ALA A 74 7.82 -12.56 -0.26
N VAL A 75 6.69 -11.97 0.18
CA VAL A 75 6.61 -11.23 1.45
C VAL A 75 6.84 -12.12 2.68
N VAL A 76 6.47 -13.41 2.62
CA VAL A 76 6.73 -14.37 3.70
C VAL A 76 8.23 -14.69 3.82
N MET A 77 8.94 -14.71 2.69
CA MET A 77 10.38 -14.98 2.64
C MET A 77 11.23 -13.78 3.06
N GLU A 78 10.73 -12.56 2.84
CA GLU A 78 11.41 -11.31 3.21
C GLU A 78 11.00 -10.86 4.63
N GLY A 79 11.08 -11.79 5.57
CA GLY A 79 10.92 -11.52 7.00
C GLY A 79 12.06 -10.65 7.54
N ARG A 80 11.95 -9.33 7.38
CA ARG A 80 12.63 -8.28 8.17
C ARG A 80 14.12 -8.53 8.43
N THR A 81 14.97 -8.33 7.42
CA THR A 81 16.39 -7.98 7.67
C THR A 81 16.50 -6.46 7.74
N ALA A 82 16.34 -5.90 8.94
CA ALA A 82 16.97 -4.63 9.29
C ALA A 82 18.25 -5.01 10.03
N ALA A 83 19.41 -4.79 9.39
CA ALA A 83 20.72 -4.90 10.00
C ALA A 83 21.19 -3.53 10.49
#